data_AF-A0A949LW97-F1
#
_entry.id   AF-A0A949LW97-F1
#
_cell.length_a   1.000
_cell.length_b   1.000
_cell.length_c   1.000
_cell.angle_alpha   90.00
_cell.angle_beta   90.00
_cell.angle_gamma   90.00
#
_symmetry.space_group_name_H-M   'P 1'
#
loop_
_entity.id
_entity.type
_entity.pdbx_description
1 polymer ?
#
loop_
_entity_poly.entity_id
_entity_poly.type
_entity_poly.pdbx_seq_one_letter_code
_entity_poly.pdbx_strand_id
1 'polypeptide(L)'
;MPTLVKIPYADIRGYTPLELLFLHRRKAHALVEAARGTFGDTSRAASTLLMPFGDRASRRWLEKAHNPYLMEISCIAEALGISGVYILNLCFEWGCTSGVWRTADGPVLRRVLDWPFPSLGENIVVAHQKGPAGDFYNVTWPGFSGVLQASAPGRFAAAINQAPMRRRGIGFVGDWAVGRMTVRRTLALPPSHLLRRVFETAEDFTAAKEMLCHVPVAVPAIFILSGVHRDEACVIERTEDAFAPREANELPVCATNHFESHLNHRGHGWRARPIDSRGRLACAQHLGAAADFSWFRPPIANINTRLAMVANAAKGMLTVIGTAGEQPVTEAFHMPADG
;
A
#
# COMPACT_ATOMS: atom_id res chain seq x y z
N MET A 1 28.73 10.08 5.96
CA MET A 1 27.29 9.74 5.86
C MET A 1 27.16 8.63 4.83
N PRO A 2 26.32 7.61 5.04
CA PRO A 2 26.09 6.59 4.02
C PRO A 2 25.57 7.24 2.73
N THR A 3 26.05 6.76 1.58
CA THR A 3 25.60 7.24 0.26
C THR A 3 24.13 6.92 0.07
N LEU A 4 23.30 7.93 -0.18
CA LEU A 4 21.88 7.75 -0.45
C LEU A 4 21.67 7.09 -1.83
N VAL A 5 20.74 6.15 -1.90
CA VAL A 5 20.40 5.44 -3.14
C VAL A 5 19.41 6.27 -3.96
N LYS A 6 19.56 6.32 -5.28
CA LYS A 6 18.52 6.94 -6.14
C LYS A 6 17.32 6.01 -6.30
N ILE A 7 16.11 6.55 -6.17
CA ILE A 7 14.89 5.83 -6.54
C ILE A 7 14.78 5.88 -8.07
N PRO A 8 14.83 4.73 -8.77
CA PRO A 8 14.68 4.71 -10.21
C PRO A 8 13.25 5.04 -10.63
N TYR A 9 13.16 5.72 -11.77
CA TYR A 9 11.95 5.87 -12.56
C TYR A 9 11.97 4.83 -13.69
N ALA A 10 10.86 4.13 -13.89
CA ALA A 10 10.71 3.17 -14.97
C ALA A 10 9.41 3.42 -15.74
N ASP A 11 9.52 3.81 -17.01
CA ASP A 11 8.37 3.86 -17.92
C ASP A 11 8.07 2.45 -18.43
N ILE A 12 6.94 1.91 -17.99
CA ILE A 12 6.46 0.58 -18.36
C ILE A 12 5.07 0.66 -19.01
N ARG A 13 4.72 1.81 -19.60
CA ARG A 13 3.47 1.94 -20.36
C ARG A 13 3.48 0.97 -21.54
N GLY A 14 2.39 0.21 -21.69
CA GLY A 14 2.30 -0.87 -22.68
C GLY A 14 2.95 -2.19 -22.26
N TYR A 15 3.59 -2.23 -21.09
CA TYR A 15 4.17 -3.44 -20.49
C TYR A 15 3.47 -3.79 -19.18
N THR A 16 3.89 -4.89 -18.56
CA THR A 16 3.42 -5.32 -17.24
C THR A 16 4.49 -5.04 -16.17
N PRO A 17 4.15 -5.02 -14.88
CA PRO A 17 5.10 -5.06 -13.76
C PRO A 17 6.22 -6.11 -13.84
N LEU A 18 6.12 -7.13 -14.69
CA LEU A 18 7.25 -8.01 -15.02
C LEU A 18 8.45 -7.23 -15.57
N GLU A 19 8.23 -6.14 -16.30
CA GLU A 19 9.31 -5.33 -16.87
C GLU A 19 10.19 -4.70 -15.77
N LEU A 20 9.58 -4.31 -14.64
CA LEU A 20 10.33 -3.81 -13.47
C LEU A 20 11.30 -4.86 -12.92
N LEU A 21 10.92 -6.14 -12.99
CA LEU A 21 11.80 -7.23 -12.58
C LEU A 21 13.02 -7.32 -13.50
N PHE A 22 12.86 -7.17 -14.82
CA PHE A 22 13.99 -7.21 -15.75
C PHE A 22 14.89 -5.97 -15.62
N LEU A 23 14.30 -4.78 -15.54
CA LEU A 23 15.03 -3.51 -15.35
C LEU A 23 15.77 -3.44 -14.01
N HIS A 24 15.23 -4.07 -12.97
CA HIS A 24 15.73 -3.95 -11.59
C HIS A 24 15.91 -5.30 -10.90
N ARG A 25 16.39 -6.32 -11.63
CA ARG A 25 16.55 -7.70 -11.14
C ARG A 25 17.32 -7.79 -9.82
N ARG A 26 18.41 -7.01 -9.67
CA ARG A 26 19.20 -6.96 -8.43
C ARG A 26 18.37 -6.52 -7.22
N LYS A 27 17.51 -5.51 -7.40
CA LYS A 27 16.59 -5.04 -6.34
C LYS A 27 15.59 -6.12 -5.97
N ALA A 28 15.03 -6.82 -6.97
CA ALA A 28 14.08 -7.92 -6.73
C ALA A 28 14.69 -9.06 -5.89
N HIS A 29 15.91 -9.49 -6.22
CA HIS A 29 16.63 -10.50 -5.42
C HIS A 29 16.94 -10.00 -4.01
N ALA A 30 17.41 -8.75 -3.87
CA ALA A 30 17.72 -8.16 -2.56
C ALA A 30 16.48 -8.12 -1.66
N LEU A 31 15.31 -7.79 -2.21
CA LEU A 31 14.04 -7.79 -1.48
C LEU A 31 13.65 -9.18 -0.97
N VAL A 32 13.81 -10.21 -1.80
CA VAL A 32 13.43 -11.58 -1.41
C VAL A 32 14.38 -12.13 -0.34
N GLU A 33 15.68 -11.88 -0.48
CA GLU A 33 16.67 -12.28 0.53
C GLU A 33 16.44 -11.55 1.87
N ALA A 34 16.16 -10.25 1.83
CA ALA A 34 15.85 -9.47 3.02
C ALA A 34 14.55 -9.94 3.68
N ALA A 35 13.49 -10.18 2.89
CA ALA A 35 12.21 -10.66 3.40
C ALA A 35 12.33 -12.04 4.07
N ARG A 36 13.12 -12.97 3.51
CA ARG A 36 13.38 -14.29 4.11
C ARG A 36 14.08 -14.19 5.46
N GLY A 37 14.94 -13.19 5.66
CA GLY A 37 15.71 -12.99 6.89
C GLY A 37 15.06 -12.08 7.94
N THR A 38 13.81 -11.66 7.76
CA THR A 38 13.16 -10.59 8.57
C THR A 38 13.27 -10.79 10.09
N PHE A 39 13.21 -12.04 10.58
CA PHE A 39 13.31 -12.36 12.01
C PHE A 39 14.54 -13.22 12.33
N GLY A 40 15.63 -13.03 11.57
CA GLY A 40 16.91 -13.73 11.75
C GLY A 40 17.02 -15.07 11.02
N ASP A 41 18.10 -15.80 11.27
CA ASP A 41 18.46 -17.01 10.50
C ASP A 41 17.45 -18.16 10.66
N THR A 42 16.81 -18.26 11.81
CA THR A 42 15.72 -19.23 12.05
C THR A 42 14.51 -18.94 11.15
N SER A 43 14.18 -17.66 10.93
CA SER A 43 13.13 -17.24 10.02
C SER A 43 13.48 -17.48 8.55
N ARG A 44 14.77 -17.41 8.20
CA ARG A 44 15.26 -17.74 6.86
C ARG A 44 15.09 -19.22 6.54
N ALA A 45 15.47 -20.09 7.48
CA ALA A 45 15.29 -21.53 7.34
C ALA A 45 13.80 -21.91 7.25
N ALA A 46 12.97 -21.37 8.16
CA ALA A 46 11.53 -21.62 8.18
C ALA A 46 10.84 -21.10 6.91
N SER A 47 11.19 -19.90 6.45
CA SER A 47 10.66 -19.32 5.20
C SER A 47 11.02 -20.21 4.00
N THR A 48 12.25 -20.71 3.92
CA THR A 48 12.64 -21.59 2.81
C THR A 48 11.79 -22.87 2.75
N LEU A 49 11.44 -23.43 3.91
CA LEU A 49 10.59 -24.62 3.99
C LEU A 49 9.10 -24.33 3.73
N LEU A 50 8.57 -23.23 4.25
CA LEU A 50 7.12 -22.96 4.28
C LEU A 50 6.61 -22.15 3.08
N MET A 51 7.45 -21.30 2.48
CA MET A 51 7.05 -20.43 1.37
C MET A 51 6.52 -21.17 0.14
N PRO A 52 7.05 -22.33 -0.29
CA PRO A 52 6.47 -23.09 -1.40
C PRO A 52 5.01 -23.50 -1.17
N PHE A 53 4.65 -23.87 0.07
CA PHE A 53 3.28 -24.25 0.41
C PHE A 53 2.35 -23.06 0.44
N GLY A 54 2.81 -21.94 1.01
CA GLY A 54 2.05 -20.70 1.01
C GLY A 54 1.83 -20.19 -0.42
N ASP A 55 2.83 -20.24 -1.29
CA ASP A 55 2.69 -19.85 -2.70
C ASP A 55 1.69 -20.72 -3.43
N ARG A 56 1.74 -22.05 -3.22
CA ARG A 56 0.77 -22.97 -3.82
C ARG A 56 -0.66 -22.67 -3.35
N ALA A 57 -0.84 -22.33 -2.07
CA ALA A 57 -2.15 -21.95 -1.54
C ALA A 57 -2.62 -20.59 -2.10
N SER A 58 -1.73 -19.60 -2.16
CA SER A 58 -1.99 -18.27 -2.72
C SER A 58 -2.35 -18.33 -4.20
N ARG A 59 -1.58 -19.09 -4.99
CA ARG A 59 -1.84 -19.33 -6.41
C ARG A 59 -3.22 -19.97 -6.63
N ARG A 60 -3.53 -21.06 -5.92
CA ARG A 60 -4.83 -21.73 -6.01
C ARG A 60 -6.00 -20.79 -5.66
N TRP A 61 -5.79 -19.92 -4.67
CA TRP A 61 -6.81 -18.95 -4.31
C TRP A 61 -7.00 -17.87 -5.39
N LEU A 62 -5.90 -17.36 -5.97
CA LEU A 62 -5.94 -16.42 -7.10
C LEU A 62 -6.62 -17.05 -8.34
N GLU A 63 -6.34 -18.32 -8.63
CA GLU A 63 -7.00 -19.10 -9.68
C GLU A 63 -8.51 -19.20 -9.42
N LYS A 64 -8.89 -19.65 -8.22
CA LYS A 64 -10.30 -19.77 -7.80
C LYS A 64 -11.04 -18.43 -7.89
N ALA A 65 -10.39 -17.33 -7.49
CA ALA A 65 -10.94 -15.98 -7.51
C ALA A 65 -10.96 -15.36 -8.91
N HIS A 66 -10.47 -16.06 -9.96
CA HIS A 66 -10.31 -15.51 -11.31
C HIS A 66 -9.59 -14.15 -11.29
N ASN A 67 -8.52 -14.05 -10.49
CA ASN A 67 -7.84 -12.78 -10.27
C ASN A 67 -7.24 -12.26 -11.59
N PRO A 68 -7.55 -11.02 -12.01
CA PRO A 68 -7.13 -10.50 -13.31
C PRO A 68 -5.61 -10.37 -13.45
N TYR A 69 -4.88 -10.30 -12.32
CA TYR A 69 -3.43 -10.14 -12.30
C TYR A 69 -2.67 -11.46 -12.11
N LEU A 70 -3.37 -12.61 -12.07
CA LEU A 70 -2.74 -13.91 -11.83
C LEU A 70 -1.66 -14.24 -12.87
N MET A 71 -1.95 -14.05 -14.16
CA MET A 71 -1.01 -14.40 -15.24
C MET A 71 0.30 -13.64 -15.09
N GLU A 72 0.22 -12.34 -14.83
CA GLU A 72 1.39 -11.49 -14.59
C GLU A 72 2.20 -11.94 -13.38
N ILE A 73 1.53 -12.25 -12.26
CA ILE A 73 2.19 -12.77 -11.05
C ILE A 73 2.87 -14.12 -11.35
N SER A 74 2.26 -14.97 -12.17
CA SER A 74 2.85 -16.23 -12.61
C SER A 74 4.12 -16.01 -13.43
N CYS A 75 4.12 -15.08 -14.38
CA CYS A 75 5.32 -14.74 -15.15
C CYS A 75 6.44 -14.16 -14.26
N ILE A 76 6.11 -13.31 -13.28
CA ILE A 76 7.08 -12.80 -12.29
C ILE A 76 7.68 -13.95 -11.47
N ALA A 77 6.84 -14.88 -11.01
CA ALA A 77 7.28 -16.02 -10.23
C ALA A 77 8.22 -16.95 -11.01
N GLU A 78 7.90 -17.20 -12.29
CA GLU A 78 8.73 -17.97 -13.20
C GLU A 78 10.08 -17.28 -13.48
N ALA A 79 10.05 -15.98 -13.79
CA ALA A 79 11.26 -15.21 -14.09
C ALA A 79 12.20 -15.06 -12.88
N LEU A 80 11.65 -14.95 -11.66
CA LEU A 80 12.45 -14.92 -10.43
C LEU A 80 12.99 -16.30 -10.06
N GLY A 81 12.29 -17.39 -10.38
CA GLY A 81 12.71 -18.75 -10.08
C GLY A 81 12.76 -19.08 -8.57
N ILE A 82 12.04 -18.34 -7.73
CA ILE A 82 12.04 -18.49 -6.27
C ILE A 82 10.62 -18.53 -5.70
N SER A 83 10.46 -19.22 -4.57
CA SER A 83 9.20 -19.21 -3.82
C SER A 83 9.02 -17.92 -3.01
N GLY A 84 7.78 -17.47 -2.91
CA GLY A 84 7.32 -16.33 -2.13
C GLY A 84 6.57 -15.26 -2.92
N VAL A 85 6.59 -15.35 -4.26
CA VAL A 85 6.08 -14.29 -5.14
C VAL A 85 4.56 -14.17 -5.03
N TYR A 86 3.85 -15.30 -4.98
CA TYR A 86 2.39 -15.28 -4.84
C TYR A 86 1.97 -14.75 -3.47
N ILE A 87 2.63 -15.19 -2.38
CA ILE A 87 2.34 -14.66 -1.03
C ILE A 87 2.63 -13.17 -0.94
N LEU A 88 3.75 -12.71 -1.49
CA LEU A 88 4.14 -11.30 -1.46
C LEU A 88 3.08 -10.41 -2.13
N ASN A 89 2.55 -10.85 -3.28
CA ASN A 89 1.48 -10.14 -3.98
C ASN A 89 0.15 -10.11 -3.21
N LEU A 90 -0.01 -10.98 -2.22
CA LEU A 90 -1.15 -10.98 -1.29
C LEU A 90 -0.81 -10.35 0.07
N CYS A 91 0.43 -9.91 0.26
CA CYS A 91 0.88 -9.34 1.51
C CYS A 91 0.44 -7.87 1.61
N PHE A 92 -0.34 -7.57 2.62
CA PHE A 92 -0.85 -6.23 2.91
C PHE A 92 -0.91 -5.99 4.44
N GLU A 93 0.00 -6.60 5.20
CA GLU A 93 -0.28 -6.94 6.60
C GLU A 93 0.40 -6.08 7.69
N TRP A 94 0.84 -4.85 7.41
CA TRP A 94 1.54 -4.03 8.41
C TRP A 94 1.08 -2.56 8.53
N GLY A 95 1.72 -1.82 9.44
CA GLY A 95 1.32 -0.47 9.89
C GLY A 95 1.46 0.59 8.80
N CYS A 96 0.66 1.65 8.88
CA CYS A 96 0.74 2.83 8.02
C CYS A 96 0.17 4.06 8.76
N THR A 97 0.62 5.25 8.40
CA THR A 97 -0.09 6.51 8.67
C THR A 97 -0.29 7.22 7.35
N SER A 98 -1.52 7.59 7.02
CA SER A 98 -1.83 8.30 5.78
C SER A 98 -2.91 9.35 6.02
N GLY A 99 -2.98 10.37 5.18
CA GLY A 99 -4.06 11.35 5.24
C GLY A 99 -4.03 12.31 4.06
N VAL A 100 -5.02 13.18 4.01
CA VAL A 100 -5.12 14.23 2.99
C VAL A 100 -5.25 15.58 3.68
N TRP A 101 -4.37 16.51 3.32
CA TRP A 101 -4.36 17.88 3.78
C TRP A 101 -4.79 18.81 2.65
N ARG A 102 -5.64 19.79 2.96
CA ARG A 102 -6.03 20.81 2.00
C ARG A 102 -4.89 21.84 1.87
N THR A 103 -4.51 22.16 0.64
CA THR A 103 -3.58 23.26 0.33
C THR A 103 -4.22 24.22 -0.69
N ALA A 104 -3.58 25.36 -0.93
CA ALA A 104 -3.99 26.28 -1.99
C ALA A 104 -3.88 25.65 -3.39
N ASP A 105 -2.92 24.73 -3.56
CA ASP A 105 -2.65 24.03 -4.81
C ASP A 105 -3.46 22.73 -4.99
N GLY A 106 -4.48 22.50 -4.17
CA GLY A 106 -5.28 21.28 -4.16
C GLY A 106 -4.98 20.34 -2.98
N PRO A 107 -5.69 19.20 -2.89
CA PRO A 107 -5.47 18.23 -1.82
C PRO A 107 -4.10 17.55 -1.93
N VAL A 108 -3.38 17.45 -0.81
CA VAL A 108 -2.09 16.76 -0.71
C VAL A 108 -2.27 15.50 0.11
N LEU A 109 -2.09 14.34 -0.53
CA LEU A 109 -2.01 13.06 0.15
C LEU A 109 -0.61 12.86 0.70
N ARG A 110 -0.52 12.48 1.98
CA ARG A 110 0.73 12.00 2.58
C ARG A 110 0.58 10.63 3.16
N ARG A 111 1.69 9.89 3.15
CA ARG A 111 1.75 8.51 3.63
C ARG A 111 3.11 8.19 4.20
N VAL A 112 3.11 7.39 5.25
CA VAL A 112 4.20 6.48 5.63
C VAL A 112 3.72 5.04 5.61
N LEU A 113 4.57 4.15 5.10
CA LEU A 113 4.37 2.70 5.07
C LEU A 113 5.33 2.04 6.05
N ASP A 114 4.79 1.28 7.00
CA ASP A 114 5.53 0.66 8.11
C ASP A 114 5.54 -0.86 7.97
N TRP A 115 6.57 -1.41 7.33
CA TRP A 115 6.74 -2.84 7.11
C TRP A 115 8.02 -3.32 7.78
N PRO A 116 8.00 -4.46 8.52
CA PRO A 116 9.18 -4.95 9.21
C PRO A 116 10.25 -5.49 8.26
N PHE A 117 9.92 -5.70 6.97
CA PHE A 117 10.86 -6.23 5.99
C PHE A 117 12.03 -5.25 5.78
N PRO A 118 13.27 -5.67 6.07
CA PRO A 118 14.45 -4.86 5.78
C PRO A 118 14.59 -4.57 4.28
N SER A 119 15.42 -3.61 3.94
CA SER A 119 15.81 -3.30 2.56
C SER A 119 14.69 -2.78 1.64
N LEU A 120 13.45 -2.62 2.13
CA LEU A 120 12.37 -2.07 1.30
C LEU A 120 12.63 -0.62 0.89
N GLY A 121 13.20 0.21 1.76
CA GLY A 121 13.42 1.63 1.49
C GLY A 121 14.41 1.86 0.34
N GLU A 122 15.47 1.08 0.28
CA GLU A 122 16.53 1.16 -0.73
C GLU A 122 16.09 0.62 -2.10
N ASN A 123 15.01 -0.17 -2.13
CA ASN A 123 14.59 -0.93 -3.31
C ASN A 123 13.26 -0.45 -3.92
N ILE A 124 12.77 0.72 -3.52
CA ILE A 124 11.63 1.40 -4.14
C ILE A 124 11.93 1.68 -5.62
N VAL A 125 10.88 1.64 -6.44
CA VAL A 125 10.84 2.08 -7.85
C VAL A 125 9.58 2.91 -8.06
N VAL A 126 9.65 3.98 -8.85
CA VAL A 126 8.48 4.69 -9.35
C VAL A 126 8.22 4.20 -10.78
N ALA A 127 7.12 3.47 -10.96
CA ALA A 127 6.73 2.91 -12.24
C ALA A 127 5.65 3.78 -12.91
N HIS A 128 5.93 4.30 -14.10
CA HIS A 128 4.93 4.97 -14.94
C HIS A 128 4.16 3.91 -15.73
N GLN A 129 2.89 3.78 -15.40
CA GLN A 129 1.98 2.77 -15.93
C GLN A 129 0.82 3.47 -16.66
N LYS A 130 0.15 2.73 -17.54
CA LYS A 130 -1.04 3.20 -18.25
C LYS A 130 -2.13 2.15 -18.17
N GLY A 131 -3.31 2.56 -17.72
CA GLY A 131 -4.54 1.77 -17.80
C GLY A 131 -5.54 2.38 -18.77
N PRO A 132 -6.72 1.76 -18.93
CA PRO A 132 -7.81 2.30 -19.74
C PRO A 132 -8.18 3.76 -19.45
N ALA A 133 -8.14 4.20 -18.19
CA ALA A 133 -8.46 5.57 -17.79
C ALA A 133 -7.26 6.54 -17.85
N GLY A 134 -6.11 6.08 -18.33
CA GLY A 134 -4.92 6.91 -18.54
C GLY A 134 -3.72 6.54 -17.67
N ASP A 135 -2.77 7.46 -17.63
CA ASP A 135 -1.46 7.27 -17.01
C ASP A 135 -1.53 7.39 -15.48
N PHE A 136 -0.67 6.66 -14.77
CA PHE A 136 -0.47 6.77 -13.33
C PHE A 136 0.94 6.34 -12.92
N TYR A 137 1.39 6.79 -11.76
CA TYR A 137 2.72 6.54 -11.21
C TYR A 137 2.60 5.71 -9.94
N ASN A 138 2.97 4.44 -10.04
CA ASN A 138 2.94 3.49 -8.95
C ASN A 138 4.27 3.48 -8.21
N VAL A 139 4.24 3.79 -6.92
CA VAL A 139 5.42 3.71 -6.07
C VAL A 139 5.47 2.30 -5.48
N THR A 140 6.32 1.45 -6.06
CA THR A 140 6.25 0.00 -5.90
C THR A 140 7.64 -0.63 -5.76
N TRP A 141 7.69 -1.96 -5.78
CA TRP A 141 8.89 -2.78 -5.77
C TRP A 141 8.87 -3.78 -6.93
N PRO A 142 10.04 -4.11 -7.51
CA PRO A 142 10.14 -5.16 -8.51
C PRO A 142 9.58 -6.49 -7.99
N GLY A 143 8.66 -7.09 -8.74
CA GLY A 143 7.98 -8.33 -8.39
C GLY A 143 6.64 -8.18 -7.65
N PHE A 144 6.17 -6.95 -7.43
CA PHE A 144 4.84 -6.65 -6.90
C PHE A 144 3.91 -6.09 -7.98
N SER A 145 2.81 -6.81 -8.22
CA SER A 145 1.77 -6.51 -9.21
C SER A 145 0.66 -5.63 -8.67
N GLY A 146 0.53 -5.43 -7.35
CA GLY A 146 -0.51 -4.58 -6.77
C GLY A 146 -0.17 -3.08 -6.79
N VAL A 147 -1.09 -2.25 -6.28
CA VAL A 147 -0.82 -0.86 -5.90
C VAL A 147 -1.05 -0.71 -4.40
N LEU A 148 -0.09 -0.10 -3.70
CA LEU A 148 -0.24 0.31 -2.29
C LEU A 148 -0.31 1.82 -2.13
N GLN A 149 0.34 2.54 -3.04
CA GLN A 149 0.31 3.99 -3.11
C GLN A 149 0.68 4.43 -4.54
N ALA A 150 -0.06 5.38 -5.09
CA ALA A 150 0.19 5.90 -6.43
C ALA A 150 -0.45 7.28 -6.61
N SER A 151 -0.07 7.94 -7.70
CA SER A 151 -0.66 9.21 -8.15
C SER A 151 -0.99 9.11 -9.63
N ALA A 152 -2.20 9.53 -10.01
CA ALA A 152 -2.64 9.74 -11.37
C ALA A 152 -2.88 11.25 -11.56
N PRO A 153 -1.90 12.01 -12.09
CA PRO A 153 -2.05 13.44 -12.32
C PRO A 153 -3.32 13.77 -13.11
N GLY A 154 -4.00 14.83 -12.69
CA GLY A 154 -5.28 15.25 -13.26
C GLY A 154 -6.49 14.41 -12.83
N ARG A 155 -6.31 13.28 -12.14
CA ARG A 155 -7.41 12.40 -11.68
C ARG A 155 -7.47 12.31 -10.15
N PHE A 156 -6.52 11.61 -9.54
CA PHE A 156 -6.47 11.40 -8.09
C PHE A 156 -5.14 10.79 -7.64
N ALA A 157 -4.84 10.88 -6.35
CA ALA A 157 -3.83 10.09 -5.67
C ALA A 157 -4.49 9.24 -4.59
N ALA A 158 -3.94 8.06 -4.33
CA ALA A 158 -4.51 7.14 -3.37
C ALA A 158 -3.47 6.26 -2.69
N ALA A 159 -3.82 5.80 -1.50
CA ALA A 159 -3.02 4.94 -0.67
C ALA A 159 -3.89 3.96 0.12
N ILE A 160 -3.30 2.87 0.57
CA ILE A 160 -4.01 1.85 1.36
C ILE A 160 -3.29 1.55 2.68
N ASN A 161 -4.02 1.64 3.79
CA ASN A 161 -3.56 1.26 5.12
C ASN A 161 -4.24 -0.03 5.57
N GLN A 162 -3.47 -0.90 6.23
CA GLN A 162 -4.01 -2.13 6.80
C GLN A 162 -5.08 -1.82 7.86
N ALA A 163 -6.25 -2.42 7.70
CA ALA A 163 -7.31 -2.38 8.70
C ALA A 163 -6.98 -3.22 9.96
N PRO A 164 -7.62 -2.92 11.09
CA PRO A 164 -7.42 -3.70 12.31
C PRO A 164 -7.92 -5.14 12.14
N MET A 165 -7.42 -6.07 12.97
CA MET A 165 -7.85 -7.47 12.90
C MET A 165 -9.18 -7.65 13.61
N ARG A 166 -10.13 -8.34 12.97
CA ARG A 166 -11.44 -8.64 13.58
C ARG A 166 -11.27 -9.54 14.81
N ARG A 167 -11.86 -9.16 15.94
CA ARG A 167 -11.95 -10.03 17.14
C ARG A 167 -13.09 -11.02 16.94
N ARG A 168 -12.87 -12.28 17.36
CA ARG A 168 -13.91 -13.32 17.42
C ARG A 168 -14.01 -13.96 18.81
N GLY A 169 -13.31 -13.41 19.80
CA GLY A 169 -13.40 -13.86 21.20
C GLY A 169 -12.61 -15.13 21.53
N ILE A 170 -11.83 -15.68 20.59
CA ILE A 170 -11.14 -16.97 20.73
C ILE A 170 -9.61 -16.84 20.76
N GLY A 171 -9.12 -15.69 21.23
CA GLY A 171 -7.69 -15.36 21.29
C GLY A 171 -7.08 -15.01 19.92
N PHE A 172 -5.84 -14.53 19.92
CA PHE A 172 -5.16 -14.02 18.72
C PHE A 172 -5.01 -15.09 17.62
N VAL A 173 -4.52 -16.28 17.99
CA VAL A 173 -4.26 -17.37 17.03
C VAL A 173 -5.57 -17.89 16.43
N GLY A 174 -6.62 -18.04 17.24
CA GLY A 174 -7.94 -18.43 16.78
C GLY A 174 -8.55 -17.39 15.83
N ASP A 175 -8.54 -16.11 16.23
CA ASP A 175 -9.04 -14.99 15.39
C ASP A 175 -8.32 -14.97 14.02
N TRP A 176 -6.99 -15.12 14.03
CA TRP A 176 -6.16 -15.16 12.83
C TRP A 176 -6.48 -16.36 11.94
N ALA A 177 -6.59 -17.57 12.51
CA ALA A 177 -6.86 -18.79 11.77
C ALA A 177 -8.23 -18.74 11.07
N VAL A 178 -9.27 -18.25 11.77
CA VAL A 178 -10.60 -18.06 11.17
C VAL A 178 -10.54 -16.97 10.10
N GLY A 179 -9.77 -15.90 10.29
CA GLY A 179 -9.48 -14.91 9.26
C GLY A 179 -8.93 -15.54 7.98
N ARG A 180 -7.88 -16.37 8.09
CA ARG A 180 -7.31 -17.10 6.95
C ARG A 180 -8.31 -18.03 6.26
N MET A 181 -9.16 -18.71 7.04
CA MET A 181 -10.21 -19.57 6.48
C MET A 181 -11.30 -18.76 5.75
N THR A 182 -11.63 -17.57 6.23
CA THR A 182 -12.57 -16.66 5.57
C THR A 182 -12.00 -16.19 4.23
N VAL A 183 -10.73 -15.79 4.20
CA VAL A 183 -10.02 -15.41 2.95
C VAL A 183 -10.02 -16.54 1.94
N ARG A 184 -9.74 -17.79 2.35
CA ARG A 184 -9.77 -18.95 1.43
C ARG A 184 -11.14 -19.18 0.78
N ARG A 185 -12.22 -18.71 1.41
CA ARG A 185 -13.59 -18.88 0.91
C ARG A 185 -14.02 -17.76 -0.03
N THR A 186 -13.52 -16.53 0.15
CA THR A 186 -13.90 -15.40 -0.69
C THR A 186 -13.34 -15.49 -2.12
N LEU A 187 -14.05 -14.88 -3.06
CA LEU A 187 -13.62 -14.66 -4.46
C LEU A 187 -13.28 -13.18 -4.72
N ALA A 188 -13.41 -12.33 -3.71
CA ALA A 188 -13.15 -10.90 -3.83
C ALA A 188 -11.67 -10.60 -4.07
N LEU A 189 -11.37 -9.40 -4.57
CA LEU A 189 -10.00 -8.98 -4.84
C LEU A 189 -9.23 -8.69 -3.54
N PRO A 190 -7.92 -8.99 -3.49
CA PRO A 190 -7.03 -8.36 -2.53
C PRO A 190 -7.17 -6.83 -2.62
N PRO A 191 -7.17 -6.10 -1.49
CA PRO A 191 -7.31 -4.65 -1.52
C PRO A 191 -6.25 -3.92 -2.37
N SER A 192 -5.02 -4.41 -2.43
CA SER A 192 -3.95 -3.88 -3.30
C SER A 192 -4.24 -4.07 -4.79
N HIS A 193 -4.91 -5.17 -5.16
CA HIS A 193 -5.34 -5.45 -6.53
C HIS A 193 -6.58 -4.64 -6.89
N LEU A 194 -7.50 -4.42 -5.95
CA LEU A 194 -8.59 -3.46 -6.14
C LEU A 194 -8.03 -2.06 -6.37
N LEU A 195 -7.07 -1.61 -5.57
CA LEU A 195 -6.48 -0.28 -5.74
C LEU A 195 -5.78 -0.16 -7.10
N ARG A 196 -5.08 -1.21 -7.56
CA ARG A 196 -4.54 -1.23 -8.93
C ARG A 196 -5.64 -1.04 -9.97
N ARG A 197 -6.73 -1.79 -9.87
CA ARG A 197 -7.86 -1.69 -10.79
C ARG A 197 -8.44 -0.27 -10.81
N VAL A 198 -8.54 0.38 -9.66
CA VAL A 198 -9.00 1.77 -9.54
C VAL A 198 -8.09 2.71 -10.32
N PHE A 199 -6.77 2.63 -10.17
CA PHE A 199 -5.84 3.45 -10.97
C PHE A 199 -5.93 3.17 -12.48
N GLU A 200 -6.15 1.91 -12.84
CA GLU A 200 -6.28 1.50 -14.24
C GLU A 200 -7.57 2.01 -14.88
N THR A 201 -8.71 2.02 -14.17
CA THR A 201 -10.03 2.20 -14.80
C THR A 201 -10.88 3.36 -14.28
N ALA A 202 -10.59 3.96 -13.13
CA ALA A 202 -11.37 5.10 -12.65
C ALA A 202 -10.95 6.39 -13.36
N GLU A 203 -11.92 7.08 -13.95
CA GLU A 203 -11.69 8.30 -14.72
C GLU A 203 -11.39 9.51 -13.82
N ASP A 204 -11.95 9.54 -12.61
CA ASP A 204 -11.83 10.65 -11.67
C ASP A 204 -11.93 10.18 -10.20
N PHE A 205 -11.90 11.14 -9.27
CA PHE A 205 -12.05 10.91 -7.83
C PHE A 205 -13.39 10.25 -7.48
N THR A 206 -14.50 10.67 -8.09
CA THR A 206 -15.84 10.15 -7.79
C THR A 206 -15.93 8.68 -8.20
N ALA A 207 -15.49 8.33 -9.40
CA ALA A 207 -15.43 6.94 -9.88
C ALA A 207 -14.50 6.09 -9.01
N ALA A 208 -13.34 6.63 -8.63
CA ALA A 208 -12.40 5.94 -7.75
C ALA A 208 -13.03 5.65 -6.37
N LYS A 209 -13.70 6.64 -5.78
CA LYS A 209 -14.42 6.51 -4.51
C LYS A 209 -15.52 5.47 -4.59
N GLU A 210 -16.34 5.50 -5.65
CA GLU A 210 -17.41 4.53 -5.88
C GLU A 210 -16.87 3.09 -5.92
N MET A 211 -15.81 2.86 -6.72
CA MET A 211 -15.15 1.57 -6.79
C MET A 211 -14.59 1.13 -5.42
N LEU A 212 -13.93 2.04 -4.71
CA LEU A 212 -13.34 1.78 -3.39
C LEU A 212 -14.36 1.61 -2.27
N CYS A 213 -15.62 2.01 -2.47
CA CYS A 213 -16.73 1.75 -1.54
C CYS A 213 -17.43 0.41 -1.85
N HIS A 214 -17.66 0.12 -3.13
CA HIS A 214 -18.64 -0.89 -3.54
C HIS A 214 -18.04 -2.17 -4.12
N VAL A 215 -16.84 -2.14 -4.72
CA VAL A 215 -16.23 -3.36 -5.24
C VAL A 215 -15.83 -4.27 -4.06
N PRO A 216 -16.20 -5.57 -4.06
CA PRO A 216 -15.87 -6.49 -2.98
C PRO A 216 -14.37 -6.60 -2.70
N VAL A 217 -14.00 -6.64 -1.42
CA VAL A 217 -12.62 -6.84 -0.96
C VAL A 217 -12.48 -8.14 -0.17
N ALA A 218 -11.36 -8.84 -0.37
CA ALA A 218 -11.09 -10.14 0.27
C ALA A 218 -10.84 -10.04 1.78
N VAL A 219 -10.32 -8.89 2.21
CA VAL A 219 -10.01 -8.58 3.61
C VAL A 219 -10.31 -7.11 3.89
N PRO A 220 -10.55 -6.73 5.15
CA PRO A 220 -10.73 -5.33 5.53
C PRO A 220 -9.52 -4.46 5.15
N ALA A 221 -9.80 -3.20 4.81
CA ALA A 221 -8.80 -2.22 4.40
C ALA A 221 -9.23 -0.81 4.79
N ILE A 222 -8.29 0.13 4.76
CA ILE A 222 -8.57 1.56 4.88
C ILE A 222 -7.93 2.24 3.66
N PHE A 223 -8.74 2.82 2.80
CA PHE A 223 -8.27 3.57 1.64
C PHE A 223 -8.22 5.06 1.95
N ILE A 224 -7.24 5.75 1.41
CA ILE A 224 -7.06 7.19 1.48
C ILE A 224 -7.06 7.67 0.04
N LEU A 225 -7.93 8.63 -0.27
CA LEU A 225 -8.14 9.11 -1.62
C LEU A 225 -8.16 10.63 -1.62
N SER A 226 -7.41 11.23 -2.54
CA SER A 226 -7.39 12.67 -2.80
C SER A 226 -7.59 12.92 -4.29
N GLY A 227 -8.54 13.77 -4.67
CA GLY A 227 -8.75 14.17 -6.05
C GLY A 227 -7.92 15.39 -6.43
N VAL A 228 -8.43 16.17 -7.36
CA VAL A 228 -7.82 17.40 -7.86
C VAL A 228 -8.51 18.66 -7.33
N HIS A 229 -9.78 18.55 -6.93
CA HIS A 229 -10.55 19.66 -6.36
C HIS A 229 -10.43 19.70 -4.83
N ARG A 230 -10.58 20.90 -4.25
CA ARG A 230 -10.30 21.19 -2.83
C ARG A 230 -11.08 20.30 -1.84
N ASP A 231 -12.27 19.87 -2.23
CA ASP A 231 -13.20 19.05 -1.48
C ASP A 231 -13.08 17.54 -1.75
N GLU A 232 -12.28 17.14 -2.73
CA GLU A 232 -12.04 15.75 -3.08
C GLU A 232 -10.98 15.13 -2.17
N ALA A 233 -11.38 14.76 -0.95
CA ALA A 233 -10.51 14.12 0.01
C ALA A 233 -11.32 13.23 0.95
N CYS A 234 -11.00 11.95 1.02
CA CYS A 234 -11.68 11.04 1.93
C CYS A 234 -10.79 9.90 2.44
N VAL A 235 -11.20 9.35 3.59
CA VAL A 235 -10.78 8.03 4.07
C VAL A 235 -11.96 7.09 3.92
N ILE A 236 -11.75 5.91 3.34
CA ILE A 236 -12.78 4.88 3.18
C ILE A 236 -12.39 3.67 4.01
N GLU A 237 -13.09 3.47 5.12
CA GLU A 237 -12.93 2.27 5.93
C GLU A 237 -13.77 1.13 5.33
N ARG A 238 -13.15 -0.02 5.09
CA ARG A 238 -13.76 -1.16 4.41
C ARG A 238 -13.68 -2.41 5.25
N THR A 239 -14.80 -3.11 5.30
CA THR A 239 -14.87 -4.54 5.58
C THR A 239 -15.25 -5.28 4.31
N GLU A 240 -15.27 -6.61 4.37
CA GLU A 240 -15.60 -7.47 3.23
C GLU A 240 -16.97 -7.14 2.61
N ASP A 241 -17.92 -6.69 3.43
CA ASP A 241 -19.34 -6.51 3.10
C ASP A 241 -19.90 -5.11 3.43
N ALA A 242 -19.06 -4.18 3.90
CA ALA A 242 -19.50 -2.83 4.24
C ALA A 242 -18.39 -1.80 4.09
N PHE A 243 -18.80 -0.53 4.04
CA PHE A 243 -17.92 0.62 3.88
C PHE A 243 -18.39 1.79 4.74
N ALA A 244 -17.47 2.68 5.07
CA ALA A 244 -17.75 3.93 5.76
C ALA A 244 -16.76 5.01 5.29
N PRO A 245 -17.19 5.93 4.41
CA PRO A 245 -16.37 7.05 4.00
C PRO A 245 -16.41 8.14 5.07
N ARG A 246 -15.25 8.80 5.25
CA ARG A 246 -15.09 10.02 6.04
C ARG A 246 -14.52 11.07 5.10
N GLU A 247 -15.31 12.07 4.76
CA GLU A 247 -14.83 13.17 3.92
C GLU A 247 -13.98 14.14 4.75
N ALA A 248 -13.01 14.80 4.11
CA ALA A 248 -12.35 15.95 4.71
C ALA A 248 -13.28 17.15 4.60
N ASN A 249 -13.83 17.64 5.71
CA ASN A 249 -14.61 18.89 5.71
C ASN A 249 -13.67 20.09 5.92
N GLU A 250 -13.27 20.34 7.16
CA GLU A 250 -12.41 21.47 7.54
C GLU A 250 -10.99 21.05 7.95
N LEU A 251 -10.88 19.89 8.60
CA LEU A 251 -9.63 19.31 9.08
C LEU A 251 -9.07 18.28 8.09
N PRO A 252 -7.76 17.98 8.14
CA PRO A 252 -7.21 16.87 7.39
C PRO A 252 -7.93 15.57 7.74
N VAL A 253 -8.25 14.77 6.73
CA VAL A 253 -8.78 13.43 6.94
C VAL A 253 -7.62 12.44 6.99
N CYS A 254 -7.39 11.89 8.18
CA CYS A 254 -6.27 10.99 8.43
C CYS A 254 -6.76 9.59 8.82
N ALA A 255 -5.90 8.61 8.60
CA ALA A 255 -6.08 7.25 9.06
C ALA A 255 -4.73 6.60 9.38
N THR A 256 -4.76 5.69 10.35
CA THR A 256 -3.65 4.79 10.63
C THR A 256 -4.12 3.35 10.40
N ASN A 257 -4.25 2.53 11.44
CA ASN A 257 -4.56 1.10 11.34
C ASN A 257 -5.72 0.66 12.26
N HIS A 258 -6.60 1.58 12.63
CA HIS A 258 -7.87 1.31 13.30
C HIS A 258 -9.01 2.00 12.57
N PHE A 259 -10.23 1.54 12.83
CA PHE A 259 -11.44 2.19 12.33
C PHE A 259 -11.87 3.30 13.29
N GLU A 260 -12.26 4.44 12.72
CA GLU A 260 -12.83 5.60 13.43
C GLU A 260 -14.34 5.72 13.16
N SER A 261 -14.84 5.05 12.13
CA SER A 261 -16.26 5.06 11.77
C SER A 261 -17.10 4.10 12.62
N HIS A 262 -18.40 4.06 12.32
CA HIS A 262 -19.34 3.09 12.87
C HIS A 262 -18.90 1.62 12.69
N LEU A 263 -17.99 1.31 11.74
CA LEU A 263 -17.43 -0.03 11.57
C LEU A 263 -16.62 -0.49 12.79
N ASN A 264 -16.04 0.43 13.57
CA ASN A 264 -15.25 0.11 14.76
C ASN A 264 -16.04 -0.61 15.85
N HIS A 265 -17.37 -0.44 15.86
CA HIS A 265 -18.26 -1.03 16.87
C HIS A 265 -18.93 -2.34 16.43
N ARG A 266 -18.57 -2.88 15.25
CA ARG A 266 -19.17 -4.13 14.74
C ARG A 266 -18.61 -5.38 15.41
N GLY A 267 -19.50 -6.35 15.68
CA GLY A 267 -19.15 -7.66 16.24
C GLY A 267 -18.48 -7.56 17.61
N HIS A 268 -17.48 -8.39 17.87
CA HIS A 268 -16.67 -8.33 19.11
C HIS A 268 -15.59 -7.23 19.07
N GLY A 269 -15.70 -6.28 18.13
CA GLY A 269 -14.73 -5.21 17.91
C GLY A 269 -13.47 -5.65 17.19
N TRP A 270 -12.44 -4.80 17.29
CA TRP A 270 -11.22 -4.91 16.49
C TRP A 270 -9.95 -4.89 17.35
N ARG A 271 -8.90 -5.57 16.90
CA ARG A 271 -7.54 -5.45 17.46
C ARG A 271 -6.77 -4.50 16.58
N ALA A 272 -6.37 -3.36 17.16
CA ALA A 272 -5.44 -2.45 16.51
C ALA A 272 -4.15 -3.20 16.15
N ARG A 273 -3.56 -2.82 15.01
CA ARG A 273 -2.28 -3.38 14.57
C ARG A 273 -1.14 -2.88 15.47
N PRO A 274 0.02 -3.58 15.48
CA PRO A 274 1.19 -3.15 16.24
C PRO A 274 1.60 -1.71 15.89
N ILE A 275 2.34 -1.06 16.79
CA ILE A 275 2.71 0.37 16.76
C ILE A 275 1.51 1.26 17.12
N ASP A 276 1.75 2.31 17.90
CA ASP A 276 0.74 3.23 18.43
C ASP A 276 -0.12 3.87 17.34
N SER A 277 -1.20 3.18 16.97
CA SER A 277 -2.09 3.61 15.90
C SER A 277 -2.87 4.87 16.29
N ARG A 278 -3.25 5.01 17.56
CA ARG A 278 -4.06 6.14 18.04
C ARG A 278 -3.21 7.40 18.22
N GLY A 279 -2.05 7.30 18.87
CA GLY A 279 -1.17 8.46 19.04
C GLY A 279 -0.59 8.96 17.72
N ARG A 280 -0.31 8.07 16.75
CA ARG A 280 0.04 8.48 15.38
C ARG A 280 -1.09 9.22 14.66
N LEU A 281 -2.34 8.77 14.83
CA LEU A 281 -3.50 9.47 14.26
C LEU A 281 -3.64 10.87 14.88
N ALA A 282 -3.57 10.95 16.21
CA ALA A 282 -3.63 12.21 16.94
C ALA A 282 -2.52 13.16 16.48
N CYS A 283 -1.27 12.68 16.32
CA CYS A 283 -0.17 13.48 15.79
C CYS A 283 -0.46 13.97 14.35
N ALA A 284 -0.89 13.07 13.46
CA ALA A 284 -1.16 13.40 12.06
C ALA A 284 -2.25 14.47 11.90
N GLN A 285 -3.31 14.42 12.70
CA GLN A 285 -4.40 15.40 12.67
C GLN A 285 -3.96 16.85 12.99
N HIS A 286 -2.86 17.01 13.73
CA HIS A 286 -2.32 18.32 14.12
C HIS A 286 -1.18 18.80 13.20
N LEU A 287 -0.80 18.03 12.18
CA LEU A 287 0.21 18.45 11.22
C LEU A 287 -0.33 19.53 10.27
N GLY A 288 0.50 20.52 9.96
CA GLY A 288 0.26 21.48 8.90
C GLY A 288 0.39 20.89 7.50
N ALA A 289 0.10 21.69 6.48
CA ALA A 289 0.00 21.27 5.07
C ALA A 289 1.34 21.36 4.27
N ALA A 290 2.50 21.30 4.93
CA ALA A 290 3.84 21.21 4.31
C ALA A 290 3.97 20.21 3.13
N ALA A 291 4.54 20.65 2.01
CA ALA A 291 4.75 19.80 0.83
C ALA A 291 6.04 18.95 0.89
N ASP A 292 6.93 19.23 1.86
CA ASP A 292 8.18 18.52 2.10
C ASP A 292 8.01 17.36 3.10
N PHE A 293 9.11 16.80 3.59
CA PHE A 293 9.13 15.75 4.63
C PHE A 293 9.44 16.28 6.04
N SER A 294 9.25 17.57 6.33
CA SER A 294 9.46 18.13 7.69
C SER A 294 8.57 17.48 8.76
N TRP A 295 7.46 16.87 8.34
CA TRP A 295 6.54 16.11 9.19
C TRP A 295 6.99 14.66 9.45
N PHE A 296 8.01 14.16 8.74
CA PHE A 296 8.51 12.80 8.88
C PHE A 296 9.37 12.67 10.15
N ARG A 297 8.68 12.52 11.28
CA ARG A 297 9.28 12.40 12.61
C ARG A 297 8.43 11.51 13.52
N PRO A 298 8.98 10.98 14.62
CA PRO A 298 8.18 10.27 15.62
C PRO A 298 6.97 11.09 16.11
N PRO A 299 5.84 10.43 16.40
CA PRO A 299 5.60 8.99 16.31
C PRO A 299 5.22 8.49 14.91
N ILE A 300 5.06 9.36 13.91
CA ILE A 300 4.63 9.00 12.56
C ILE A 300 5.70 8.13 11.89
N ALA A 301 6.94 8.62 11.83
CA ALA A 301 8.10 7.82 11.50
C ALA A 301 8.43 6.89 12.68
N ASN A 302 8.74 5.63 12.41
CA ASN A 302 9.06 4.62 13.41
C ASN A 302 10.04 3.58 12.83
N ILE A 303 10.51 2.65 13.66
CA ILE A 303 11.50 1.63 13.28
C ILE A 303 11.11 0.76 12.08
N ASN A 304 9.80 0.60 11.82
CA ASN A 304 9.29 -0.18 10.70
C ASN A 304 9.01 0.68 9.48
N THR A 305 9.16 2.01 9.53
CA THR A 305 8.92 2.84 8.36
C THR A 305 9.92 2.53 7.26
N ARG A 306 9.42 2.37 6.03
CA ARG A 306 10.21 2.03 4.84
C ARG A 306 10.07 3.03 3.70
N LEU A 307 8.99 3.80 3.72
CA LEU A 307 8.64 4.70 2.64
C LEU A 307 7.82 5.86 3.19
N ALA A 308 8.13 7.07 2.74
CA ALA A 308 7.27 8.23 2.87
C ALA A 308 6.95 8.82 1.50
N MET A 309 5.70 9.24 1.30
CA MET A 309 5.21 9.78 0.04
C MET A 309 4.39 11.04 0.28
N VAL A 310 4.54 12.02 -0.60
CA VAL A 310 3.68 13.21 -0.73
C VAL A 310 3.20 13.28 -2.18
N ALA A 311 1.89 13.38 -2.40
CA ALA A 311 1.30 13.46 -3.73
C ALA A 311 0.24 14.55 -3.81
N ASN A 312 0.23 15.32 -4.90
CA ASN A 312 -0.83 16.24 -5.26
C ASN A 312 -1.17 16.01 -6.74
N ALA A 313 -2.30 15.34 -6.99
CA ALA A 313 -2.72 15.00 -8.34
C ALA A 313 -3.10 16.23 -9.18
N ALA A 314 -3.55 17.33 -8.55
CA ALA A 314 -3.90 18.57 -9.25
C ALA A 314 -2.67 19.25 -9.87
N LYS A 315 -1.49 19.09 -9.27
CA LYS A 315 -0.22 19.69 -9.74
C LYS A 315 0.72 18.68 -10.39
N GLY A 316 0.30 17.43 -10.56
CA GLY A 316 1.19 16.34 -11.00
C GLY A 316 2.36 16.06 -10.05
N MET A 317 2.30 16.53 -8.80
CA MET A 317 3.39 16.38 -7.84
C MET A 317 3.38 14.98 -7.24
N LEU A 318 4.54 14.31 -7.28
CA LEU A 318 4.81 13.09 -6.52
C LEU A 318 6.24 13.14 -5.99
N THR A 319 6.37 13.15 -4.66
CA THR A 319 7.66 13.13 -3.97
C THR A 319 7.74 11.89 -3.09
N VAL A 320 8.87 11.16 -3.16
CA VAL A 320 9.06 9.89 -2.44
C VAL A 320 10.45 9.84 -1.80
N ILE A 321 10.52 9.33 -0.56
CA ILE A 321 11.76 8.87 0.06
C ILE A 321 11.61 7.43 0.53
N GLY A 322 12.67 6.64 0.36
CA GLY A 322 12.85 5.37 1.04
C GLY A 322 13.57 5.56 2.36
N THR A 323 13.18 4.79 3.37
CA THR A 323 13.68 4.94 4.73
C THR A 323 14.06 3.60 5.36
N ALA A 324 15.00 3.63 6.30
CA ALA A 324 15.29 2.54 7.22
C ALA A 324 14.92 3.02 8.63
N GLY A 325 13.66 2.80 8.98
CA GLY A 325 13.06 3.41 10.16
C GLY A 325 12.87 4.91 9.94
N GLU A 326 13.39 5.71 10.87
CA GLU A 326 13.30 7.17 10.86
C GLU A 326 14.37 7.86 9.98
N GLN A 327 15.28 7.09 9.38
CA GLN A 327 16.38 7.63 8.59
C GLN A 327 16.12 7.45 7.09
N PRO A 328 16.17 8.51 6.28
CA PRO A 328 16.19 8.39 4.83
C PRO A 328 17.41 7.58 4.35
N VAL A 329 17.18 6.65 3.43
CA VAL A 329 18.23 5.84 2.78
C VAL A 329 18.28 6.06 1.27
N THR A 330 17.38 6.89 0.76
CA THR A 330 17.38 7.33 -0.64
C THR A 330 17.49 8.84 -0.75
N GLU A 331 17.94 9.31 -1.92
CA GLU A 331 17.67 10.68 -2.34
C GLU A 331 16.14 10.84 -2.47
N ALA A 332 15.66 12.07 -2.30
CA ALA A 332 14.25 12.37 -2.56
C ALA A 332 13.99 12.27 -4.06
N PHE A 333 13.07 11.40 -4.45
CA PHE A 333 12.51 11.38 -5.78
C PHE A 333 11.49 12.51 -5.90
N HIS A 334 11.57 13.26 -6.99
CA HIS A 334 10.57 14.26 -7.36
C HIS A 334 10.12 13.96 -8.79
N MET A 335 8.82 13.84 -9.00
CA MET A 335 8.28 13.84 -10.37
C MET A 335 8.65 15.17 -11.03
N PRO A 336 9.17 15.16 -12.26
CA PRO A 336 9.31 16.39 -13.02
C PRO A 336 7.95 17.09 -13.06
N ALA A 337 7.91 18.40 -12.81
CA ALA A 337 6.77 19.17 -13.24
C ALA A 337 6.73 19.04 -14.77
N ASP A 338 5.61 18.59 -15.32
CA ASP A 338 5.44 18.58 -16.78
C ASP A 338 5.78 19.99 -17.30
N GLY A 339 6.75 20.05 -18.22
CA GLY A 339 7.24 21.29 -18.82
C GLY A 339 6.29 21.86 -19.86
#